data_AF-G3QCN6-F1
#
_entry.id   AF-G3QCN6-F1
#
_cell.length_a   1.000
_cell.length_b   1.000
_cell.length_c   1.000
_cell.angle_alpha   90.00
_cell.angle_beta   90.00
_cell.angle_gamma   90.00
#
_symmetry.space_group_name_H-M   'P 1'
#
loop_
_entity.id
_entity.type
_entity.pdbx_description
1 polymer ?
#
loop_
_entity_poly.entity_id
_entity_poly.type
_entity_poly.pdbx_seq_one_letter_code
_entity_poly.pdbx_strand_id
1 'polypeptide(L)'
;MSLWKKRTDRFSEVLFHVSSITNVKKQDKGRFSVNIRKKNYDFMAHNEEVQKGWVTSLLATRGQPSPAPPELHGPITIRDPRSRVYAAVWGHDLWIYPNKEGFQLGIASFSVPLNVALVKCTGKHSFSLITPYKSFNLSVDSSKELPVWLDGLSLSIRSALSNSNVVLRLWENPDNKVCGDCGSANPEWASVNLLLVICQACAGTVT
;
A
#
# COMPACT_ATOMS: atom_id res chain seq x y z
N MET A 1 -3.18 -9.96 -5.37
CA MET A 1 -3.97 -9.57 -6.55
C MET A 1 -5.00 -8.53 -6.13
N SER A 2 -5.12 -7.45 -6.89
CA SER A 2 -6.09 -6.37 -6.66
C SER A 2 -7.03 -6.26 -7.86
N LEU A 3 -8.32 -6.08 -7.59
CA LEU A 3 -9.36 -5.90 -8.60
C LEU A 3 -9.86 -4.45 -8.54
N TRP A 4 -9.93 -3.82 -9.71
CA TRP A 4 -10.29 -2.42 -9.87
C TRP A 4 -11.46 -2.32 -10.83
N LYS A 5 -12.51 -1.58 -10.47
CA LYS A 5 -13.69 -1.41 -11.32
C LYS A 5 -13.39 -0.51 -12.51
N LYS A 6 -12.63 0.57 -12.29
CA LYS A 6 -12.10 1.46 -13.32
C LYS A 6 -10.60 1.67 -13.13
N ARG A 7 -9.87 1.88 -14.23
CA ARG A 7 -8.44 2.23 -14.18
C ARG A 7 -8.15 3.53 -13.43
N THR A 8 -9.15 4.40 -13.32
CA THR A 8 -9.06 5.71 -12.64
C THR A 8 -9.39 5.64 -11.16
N ASP A 9 -9.86 4.49 -10.66
CA ASP A 9 -10.21 4.35 -9.25
C ASP A 9 -8.96 4.48 -8.38
N ARG A 10 -9.11 5.04 -7.18
CA ARG A 10 -8.00 5.27 -6.24
C ARG A 10 -7.83 4.15 -5.21
N PHE A 11 -8.83 3.28 -5.09
CA PHE A 11 -8.83 2.11 -4.22
C PHE A 11 -9.36 0.89 -4.97
N SER A 12 -8.78 -0.28 -4.72
CA SER A 12 -9.27 -1.56 -5.25
C SER A 12 -10.64 -1.89 -4.66
N GLU A 13 -11.51 -2.52 -5.46
CA GLU A 13 -12.79 -3.05 -5.00
C GLU A 13 -12.60 -4.33 -4.17
N VAL A 14 -11.61 -5.15 -4.55
CA VAL A 14 -11.25 -6.37 -3.83
C VAL A 14 -9.75 -6.55 -3.87
N LEU A 15 -9.15 -6.87 -2.73
CA LEU A 15 -7.73 -7.14 -2.59
C LEU A 15 -7.52 -8.46 -1.86
N PHE A 16 -6.68 -9.35 -2.41
CA PHE A 16 -6.40 -10.62 -1.76
C PHE A 16 -5.02 -11.18 -2.09
N HIS A 17 -4.47 -12.01 -1.19
CA HIS A 17 -3.29 -12.81 -1.49
C HIS A 17 -3.63 -13.89 -2.52
N VAL A 18 -2.70 -14.19 -3.43
CA VAL A 18 -2.91 -15.25 -4.43
C VAL A 18 -3.04 -16.63 -3.80
N SER A 19 -2.45 -16.85 -2.61
CA SER A 19 -2.64 -18.06 -1.80
C SER A 19 -4.10 -18.26 -1.36
N SER A 20 -4.92 -17.21 -1.36
CA SER A 20 -6.34 -17.27 -1.02
C SER A 20 -7.22 -17.83 -2.15
N ILE A 21 -6.67 -18.03 -3.35
CA ILE A 21 -7.38 -18.57 -4.51
C ILE A 21 -7.65 -20.07 -4.28
N THR A 22 -8.93 -20.42 -4.18
CA THR A 22 -9.34 -21.82 -3.97
C THR A 22 -9.41 -22.60 -5.26
N ASN A 23 -9.82 -21.96 -6.37
CA ASN A 23 -9.96 -22.60 -7.66
C ASN A 23 -9.88 -21.60 -8.82
N VAL A 24 -9.42 -22.08 -9.98
CA VAL A 24 -9.39 -21.31 -11.24
C VAL A 24 -10.00 -22.19 -12.33
N LYS A 25 -10.98 -21.69 -13.09
CA LYS A 25 -11.62 -22.43 -14.19
C LYS A 25 -11.45 -21.69 -15.50
N LYS A 26 -10.86 -22.35 -16.50
CA LYS A 26 -10.93 -21.90 -17.89
C LYS A 26 -12.36 -22.10 -18.41
N GLN A 27 -12.87 -21.15 -19.19
CA GLN A 27 -14.15 -21.23 -19.88
C GLN A 27 -13.97 -20.87 -21.36
N ASP A 28 -15.03 -20.99 -22.16
CA ASP A 28 -14.98 -20.68 -23.59
C ASP A 28 -14.97 -19.17 -23.87
N LYS A 29 -14.56 -18.81 -25.10
CA LYS A 29 -14.56 -17.43 -25.62
C LYS A 29 -13.70 -16.47 -24.79
N GLY A 30 -12.50 -16.92 -24.41
CA GLY A 30 -11.55 -16.09 -23.64
C GLY A 30 -11.93 -15.85 -22.18
N ARG A 31 -13.00 -16.48 -21.65
CA ARG A 31 -13.46 -16.29 -20.28
C ARG A 31 -12.79 -17.21 -19.27
N PHE A 32 -12.59 -16.77 -18.05
CA PHE A 32 -12.13 -17.64 -16.97
C PHE A 32 -12.67 -17.15 -15.63
N SER A 33 -12.77 -18.03 -14.65
CA SER A 33 -13.21 -17.65 -13.31
C SER A 33 -12.17 -17.96 -12.24
N VAL A 34 -12.15 -17.11 -11.22
CA VAL A 34 -11.31 -17.25 -10.02
C VAL A 34 -12.22 -17.32 -8.82
N ASN A 35 -12.14 -18.43 -8.09
CA ASN A 35 -12.92 -18.67 -6.89
C ASN A 35 -12.07 -18.33 -5.67
N ILE A 36 -12.66 -17.57 -4.75
CA ILE A 36 -12.08 -17.21 -3.47
C ILE A 36 -13.13 -17.51 -2.43
N ARG A 37 -12.98 -18.64 -1.75
CA ARG A 37 -13.97 -19.19 -0.81
C ARG A 37 -15.34 -19.31 -1.50
N LYS A 38 -16.34 -18.56 -1.04
CA LYS A 38 -17.72 -18.54 -1.58
C LYS A 38 -17.92 -17.52 -2.70
N LYS A 39 -16.94 -16.65 -2.98
CA LYS A 39 -17.04 -15.65 -4.05
C LYS A 39 -16.46 -16.20 -5.35
N ASN A 40 -17.17 -16.00 -6.44
CA ASN A 40 -16.74 -16.28 -7.81
C ASN A 40 -16.53 -14.95 -8.53
N TYR A 41 -15.37 -14.80 -9.17
CA TYR A 41 -15.06 -13.65 -10.02
C TYR A 41 -14.85 -14.14 -11.44
N ASP A 42 -15.64 -13.63 -12.38
CA ASP A 42 -15.54 -13.95 -13.80
C ASP A 42 -14.79 -12.86 -14.56
N PHE A 43 -13.88 -13.30 -15.44
CA PHE A 43 -13.00 -12.46 -16.23
C PHE A 43 -13.13 -12.79 -17.71
N MET A 44 -12.86 -11.80 -18.56
CA MET A 44 -12.80 -11.93 -20.00
C MET A 44 -11.46 -11.41 -20.51
N ALA A 45 -10.64 -12.29 -21.06
CA ALA A 45 -9.40 -11.94 -21.73
C ALA A 45 -9.68 -11.43 -23.15
N HIS A 46 -8.73 -10.67 -23.70
CA HIS A 46 -8.85 -10.13 -25.06
C HIS A 46 -8.74 -11.22 -26.14
N ASN A 47 -7.96 -12.27 -25.89
CA ASN A 47 -7.78 -13.42 -26.78
C ASN A 47 -7.42 -14.68 -25.97
N GLU A 48 -7.33 -15.83 -26.65
CA GLU A 48 -7.05 -17.13 -26.01
C GLU A 48 -5.64 -17.24 -25.43
N GLU A 49 -4.64 -16.57 -26.02
CA GLU A 49 -3.26 -16.59 -25.52
C GLU A 49 -3.17 -15.88 -24.17
N VAL A 50 -3.76 -14.69 -24.05
CA VAL A 50 -3.84 -13.93 -22.81
C VAL A 50 -4.62 -14.71 -21.75
N GLN A 51 -5.74 -15.33 -22.14
CA GLN A 51 -6.52 -16.19 -21.25
C GLN A 51 -5.66 -17.35 -20.71
N LYS A 52 -4.94 -18.05 -21.59
CA LYS A 52 -4.05 -19.16 -21.22
C LYS A 52 -2.96 -18.68 -20.26
N GLY A 53 -2.32 -17.54 -20.55
CA GLY A 53 -1.34 -16.92 -19.67
C GLY A 53 -1.89 -16.68 -18.26
N TRP A 54 -3.04 -16.00 -18.14
CA TRP A 54 -3.68 -15.77 -16.85
C TRP A 54 -4.00 -17.06 -16.10
N VAL A 55 -4.65 -18.03 -16.75
CA VAL A 55 -5.03 -19.30 -16.11
C VAL A 55 -3.79 -20.06 -15.64
N THR A 56 -2.75 -20.17 -16.48
CA THR A 56 -1.50 -20.84 -16.13
C THR A 56 -0.81 -20.16 -14.94
N SER A 57 -0.67 -18.83 -14.97
CA SER A 57 -0.03 -18.09 -13.87
C SER A 57 -0.81 -18.22 -12.56
N LEU A 58 -2.14 -18.10 -12.59
CA LEU A 58 -2.96 -18.23 -11.39
C LEU A 58 -2.93 -19.65 -10.82
N LEU A 59 -2.99 -20.68 -11.68
CA LEU A 59 -2.85 -22.06 -11.25
C LEU A 59 -1.47 -22.34 -10.62
N ALA A 60 -0.40 -21.78 -11.18
CA ALA A 60 0.95 -21.94 -10.64
C ALA A 60 1.12 -21.32 -9.24
N THR A 61 0.32 -20.31 -8.90
CA THR A 61 0.31 -19.71 -7.55
C THR A 61 -0.53 -20.50 -6.54
N ARG A 62 -1.32 -21.49 -6.96
CA ARG A 62 -2.14 -22.29 -6.04
C ARG A 62 -1.28 -23.21 -5.18
N GLY A 63 -1.70 -23.38 -3.94
CA GLY A 63 -0.99 -24.22 -2.96
C GLY A 63 0.27 -23.58 -2.37
N GLN A 64 0.64 -22.38 -2.83
CA GLN A 64 1.68 -21.60 -2.18
C GLN A 64 1.24 -21.23 -0.76
N PRO A 65 2.14 -21.32 0.23
CA PRO A 65 1.81 -20.92 1.59
C PRO A 65 1.43 -19.43 1.62
N SER A 66 0.50 -19.09 2.51
CA SER A 66 0.25 -17.67 2.79
C SER A 66 1.53 -17.02 3.32
N PRO A 67 1.79 -15.76 2.93
CA PRO A 67 2.96 -15.05 3.45
C PRO A 67 2.90 -14.97 4.97
N ALA A 68 4.07 -15.05 5.61
CA ALA A 68 4.17 -14.83 7.04
C ALA A 68 3.62 -13.44 7.40
N PRO A 69 2.89 -13.28 8.52
CA PRO A 69 2.41 -11.98 8.95
C PRO A 69 3.53 -10.93 8.98
N PRO A 70 3.28 -9.70 8.51
CA PRO A 70 4.28 -8.65 8.56
C PRO A 70 4.48 -8.19 10.00
N GLU A 71 5.58 -7.51 10.29
CA GLU A 71 5.87 -7.02 11.65
C GLU A 71 4.81 -6.04 12.16
N LEU A 72 4.38 -5.10 11.30
CA LEU A 72 3.34 -4.14 11.65
C LEU A 72 1.96 -4.61 11.18
N HIS A 73 1.21 -5.18 12.12
CA HIS A 73 -0.18 -5.55 11.92
C HIS A 73 -0.97 -5.55 13.23
N GLY A 74 -2.30 -5.45 13.15
CA GLY A 74 -3.14 -5.47 14.33
C GLY A 74 -4.53 -4.87 14.14
N PRO A 75 -5.38 -4.93 15.18
CA PRO A 75 -6.67 -4.25 15.18
C PRO A 75 -6.47 -2.73 15.23
N ILE A 76 -7.22 -2.00 14.41
CA ILE A 76 -7.31 -0.53 14.47
C ILE A 76 -8.76 -0.11 14.25
N THR A 77 -9.12 1.10 14.65
CA THR A 77 -10.45 1.67 14.41
C THR A 77 -10.35 2.84 13.46
N ILE A 78 -11.11 2.81 12.36
CA ILE A 78 -11.38 3.98 11.51
C ILE A 78 -12.43 4.80 12.23
N ARG A 79 -12.17 6.08 12.49
CA ARG A 79 -13.07 6.93 13.29
C ARG A 79 -14.33 7.37 12.56
N ASP A 80 -14.29 7.46 11.22
CA ASP A 80 -15.43 7.84 10.38
C ASP A 80 -15.51 6.99 9.10
N PRO A 81 -16.55 6.13 8.95
CA PRO A 81 -17.53 5.74 9.96
C PRO A 81 -16.86 4.87 11.04
N ARG A 82 -17.14 5.11 12.33
CA ARG A 82 -16.51 4.39 13.46
C ARG A 82 -16.58 2.86 13.26
N SER A 83 -15.48 2.27 12.79
CA SER A 83 -15.43 0.88 12.34
C SER A 83 -14.14 0.23 12.82
N ARG A 84 -14.26 -0.85 13.59
CA ARG A 84 -13.13 -1.66 14.01
C ARG A 84 -12.74 -2.59 12.87
N VAL A 85 -11.51 -2.48 12.43
CA VAL A 85 -10.93 -3.20 11.29
C VAL A 85 -9.63 -3.89 11.74
N TYR A 86 -9.02 -4.65 10.83
CA TYR A 86 -7.68 -5.17 11.01
C TYR A 86 -6.77 -4.59 9.93
N ALA A 87 -5.54 -4.25 10.26
CA ALA A 87 -4.61 -3.66 9.31
C ALA A 87 -3.25 -4.36 9.35
N ALA A 88 -2.56 -4.36 8.23
CA ALA A 88 -1.22 -4.95 8.10
C ALA A 88 -0.44 -4.24 6.99
N VAL A 89 0.85 -3.98 7.20
CA VAL A 89 1.73 -3.39 6.19
C VAL A 89 2.39 -4.50 5.36
N TRP A 90 2.09 -4.55 4.06
CA TRP A 90 2.71 -5.47 3.12
C TRP A 90 3.59 -4.70 2.14
N GLY A 91 4.91 -4.83 2.27
CA GLY A 91 5.84 -4.04 1.48
C GLY A 91 5.63 -2.55 1.75
N HIS A 92 5.19 -1.80 0.73
CA HIS A 92 4.92 -0.36 0.82
C HIS A 92 3.42 -0.02 0.81
N ASP A 93 2.55 -0.99 1.09
CA ASP A 93 1.10 -0.81 1.13
C ASP A 93 0.54 -1.16 2.51
N LEU A 94 -0.29 -0.28 3.08
CA LEU A 94 -1.10 -0.60 4.26
C LEU A 94 -2.41 -1.25 3.80
N TRP A 95 -2.60 -2.53 4.08
CA TRP A 95 -3.84 -3.24 3.77
C TRP A 95 -4.82 -3.12 4.92
N ILE A 96 -6.08 -2.80 4.60
CA ILE A 96 -7.20 -2.71 5.54
C ILE A 96 -8.15 -3.87 5.28
N TYR A 97 -8.34 -4.70 6.30
CA TYR A 97 -9.18 -5.88 6.30
C TYR A 97 -10.47 -5.61 7.11
N PRO A 98 -11.61 -6.21 6.74
CA PRO A 98 -12.84 -6.05 7.51
C PRO A 98 -12.70 -6.44 8.99
N ASN A 99 -11.89 -7.45 9.28
CA ASN A 99 -11.65 -8.00 10.62
C ASN A 99 -10.44 -8.96 10.60
N LYS A 100 -10.13 -9.57 11.76
CA LYS A 100 -9.03 -10.54 11.91
C LYS A 100 -9.22 -11.80 11.06
N GLU A 101 -10.45 -12.26 10.85
CA GLU A 101 -10.72 -13.39 9.96
C GLU A 101 -10.31 -13.03 8.53
N GLY A 102 -10.74 -11.87 8.02
CA GLY A 102 -10.33 -11.34 6.71
C GLY A 102 -8.81 -11.32 6.54
N PHE A 103 -8.07 -10.91 7.57
CA PHE A 103 -6.61 -10.95 7.58
C PHE A 103 -6.03 -12.38 7.48
N GLN A 104 -6.50 -13.31 8.31
CA GLN A 104 -6.05 -14.71 8.28
C GLN A 104 -6.26 -15.39 6.93
N LEU A 105 -7.27 -14.93 6.20
CA LEU A 105 -7.62 -15.44 4.88
C LEU A 105 -6.96 -14.69 3.75
N GLY A 106 -6.28 -13.59 4.04
CA GLY A 106 -5.68 -12.73 3.06
C GLY A 106 -6.68 -12.01 2.16
N ILE A 107 -7.84 -11.59 2.67
CA ILE A 107 -8.87 -10.88 1.90
C ILE A 107 -9.11 -9.51 2.54
N ALA A 108 -8.55 -8.47 1.93
CA ALA A 108 -8.64 -7.08 2.35
C ALA A 108 -9.78 -6.34 1.64
N SER A 109 -10.28 -5.29 2.29
CA SER A 109 -11.24 -4.34 1.74
C SER A 109 -10.57 -3.42 0.73
N PHE A 110 -9.42 -2.85 1.10
CA PHE A 110 -8.62 -1.96 0.24
C PHE A 110 -7.19 -1.86 0.79
N SER A 111 -6.28 -1.28 -0.01
CA SER A 111 -4.95 -0.86 0.44
C SER A 111 -4.76 0.64 0.32
N VAL A 112 -3.82 1.17 1.11
CA VAL A 112 -3.35 2.56 1.05
C VAL A 112 -1.87 2.54 0.71
N PRO A 113 -1.46 3.11 -0.45
CA PRO A 113 -0.07 3.16 -0.84
C PRO A 113 0.70 4.14 0.03
N LEU A 114 1.78 3.67 0.68
CA LEU A 114 2.53 4.46 1.66
C LEU A 114 3.54 5.41 1.01
N ASN A 115 3.91 5.20 -0.26
CA ASN A 115 4.79 6.10 -1.02
C ASN A 115 4.19 7.48 -1.30
N VAL A 116 2.91 7.69 -0.99
CA VAL A 116 2.23 9.00 -1.07
C VAL A 116 1.56 9.36 0.24
N ALA A 117 1.87 8.65 1.32
CA ALA A 117 1.21 8.83 2.60
C ALA A 117 2.07 9.65 3.57
N LEU A 118 1.41 10.39 4.44
CA LEU A 118 1.97 11.02 5.62
C LEU A 118 1.25 10.48 6.85
N VAL A 119 2.00 10.12 7.89
CA VAL A 119 1.44 9.73 9.18
C VAL A 119 1.61 10.86 10.19
N LYS A 120 0.55 11.20 10.93
CA LYS A 120 0.56 12.27 11.93
C LYS A 120 -0.17 11.82 13.20
N CYS A 121 0.47 11.99 14.36
CA CYS A 121 -0.19 11.82 15.65
C CYS A 121 -1.28 12.89 15.83
N THR A 122 -2.48 12.49 16.25
CA THR A 122 -3.62 13.41 16.45
C THR A 122 -4.20 13.37 17.86
N GLY A 123 -3.72 12.47 18.73
CA GLY A 123 -4.19 12.36 20.11
C GLY A 123 -3.62 11.13 20.82
N LYS A 124 -4.00 10.93 22.09
CA LYS A 124 -3.40 9.94 23.01
C LYS A 124 -3.32 8.50 22.49
N HIS A 125 -4.24 8.09 21.63
CA HIS A 125 -4.31 6.76 21.02
C HIS A 125 -4.77 6.85 19.56
N SER A 126 -4.50 7.98 18.89
CA SER A 126 -5.06 8.26 17.57
C SER A 126 -4.07 8.96 16.65
N PHE A 127 -4.15 8.63 15.37
CA PHE A 127 -3.32 9.21 14.33
C PHE A 127 -4.13 9.36 13.04
N SER A 128 -3.59 10.13 12.11
CA SER A 128 -4.13 10.27 10.76
C SER A 128 -3.11 9.78 9.75
N LEU A 129 -3.56 8.96 8.82
CA LEU A 129 -2.81 8.60 7.61
C LEU A 129 -3.38 9.42 6.45
N ILE A 130 -2.62 10.38 5.97
CA ILE A 130 -3.03 11.38 5.00
C ILE A 130 -2.43 11.01 3.65
N THR A 131 -3.26 10.94 2.62
CA THR A 131 -2.84 10.79 1.21
C THR A 131 -3.42 11.95 0.39
N PRO A 132 -2.90 12.25 -0.82
CA PRO A 132 -3.45 13.30 -1.69
C PRO A 132 -4.95 13.16 -2.00
N TYR A 133 -5.50 11.96 -1.86
CA TYR A 133 -6.88 11.65 -2.24
C TYR A 133 -7.81 11.43 -1.04
N LYS A 134 -7.28 11.02 0.12
CA LYS A 134 -8.08 10.69 1.31
C LYS A 134 -7.22 10.74 2.58
N SER A 135 -7.81 11.26 3.65
CA SER A 135 -7.28 11.17 5.00
C SER A 135 -8.04 10.11 5.79
N PHE A 136 -7.31 9.20 6.42
CA PHE A 136 -7.84 8.16 7.29
C PHE A 136 -7.56 8.53 8.74
N ASN A 137 -8.61 8.83 9.50
CA ASN A 137 -8.51 9.07 10.93
C ASN A 137 -8.59 7.74 11.67
N LEU A 138 -7.50 7.32 12.28
CA LEU A 138 -7.32 6.00 12.88
C LEU A 138 -7.10 6.11 14.39
N SER A 139 -7.47 5.06 15.11
CA SER A 139 -7.15 4.90 16.53
C SER A 139 -6.79 3.46 16.87
N VAL A 140 -5.91 3.31 17.84
CA VAL A 140 -5.48 2.02 18.41
C VAL A 140 -6.14 1.79 19.76
N ASP A 141 -6.12 0.55 20.24
CA ASP A 141 -6.83 0.18 21.48
C ASP A 141 -6.13 0.73 22.74
N SER A 142 -4.83 1.05 22.65
CA SER A 142 -4.02 1.53 23.78
C SER A 142 -3.01 2.60 23.37
N SER A 143 -2.72 3.54 24.27
CA SER A 143 -1.65 4.53 24.07
C SER A 143 -0.27 3.90 23.97
N LYS A 144 -0.09 2.66 24.44
CA LYS A 144 1.17 1.91 24.30
C LYS A 144 1.40 1.41 22.87
N GLU A 145 0.34 1.19 22.10
CA GLU A 145 0.42 0.72 20.71
C GLU A 145 0.64 1.88 19.72
N LEU A 146 0.30 3.11 20.13
CA LEU A 146 0.38 4.27 19.25
C LEU A 146 1.81 4.51 18.72
N PRO A 147 2.88 4.48 19.56
CA PRO A 147 4.25 4.62 19.07
C PRO A 147 4.62 3.51 18.07
N VAL A 148 4.25 2.26 18.34
CA VAL A 148 4.54 1.12 17.45
C VAL A 148 3.96 1.34 16.05
N TRP A 149 2.70 1.80 15.97
CA TRP A 149 2.06 2.14 14.70
C TRP A 149 2.67 3.36 14.02
N LEU A 150 2.95 4.42 14.76
CA LEU A 150 3.53 5.64 14.19
C LEU A 150 4.94 5.39 13.65
N ASP A 151 5.78 4.70 14.40
CA ASP A 151 7.17 4.41 14.04
C ASP A 151 7.21 3.43 12.86
N GLY A 152 6.43 2.35 12.91
CA GLY A 152 6.35 1.37 11.84
C GLY A 152 5.82 1.96 10.53
N LEU A 153 4.77 2.80 10.58
CA LEU A 153 4.27 3.51 9.41
C LEU A 153 5.28 4.53 8.89
N SER A 154 5.93 5.30 9.77
CA SER A 154 6.94 6.30 9.38
C SER A 154 8.13 5.63 8.69
N LEU A 155 8.60 4.49 9.22
CA LEU A 155 9.66 3.70 8.61
C LEU A 155 9.25 3.19 7.23
N SER A 156 8.04 2.63 7.13
CA SER A 156 7.51 2.09 5.87
C SER A 156 7.33 3.18 4.80
N ILE A 157 6.84 4.37 5.17
CA ILE A 157 6.71 5.54 4.29
C ILE A 157 8.10 5.99 3.81
N ARG A 158 9.07 6.13 4.70
CA ARG A 158 10.45 6.52 4.33
C ARG A 158 11.08 5.52 3.36
N SER A 159 10.95 4.22 3.65
CA SER A 159 11.41 3.13 2.76
C SER A 159 10.72 3.17 1.39
N ALA A 160 9.43 3.48 1.36
CA ALA A 160 8.68 3.58 0.12
C ALA A 160 9.12 4.77 -0.75
N LEU A 161 9.52 5.88 -0.12
CA LEU A 161 10.02 7.08 -0.81
C LEU A 161 11.47 6.92 -1.30
N SER A 162 12.32 6.23 -0.51
CA SER A 162 13.73 6.02 -0.84
C SER A 162 13.94 5.05 -2.01
N ASN A 163 12.99 4.15 -2.27
CA ASN A 163 13.07 3.15 -3.34
C ASN A 163 12.57 3.65 -4.70
N SER A 164 12.49 4.96 -4.93
CA SER A 164 12.10 5.48 -6.24
C SER A 164 13.33 5.58 -7.16
N ASN A 165 13.29 4.93 -8.33
CA ASN A 165 14.28 5.10 -9.40
C ASN A 165 14.53 6.58 -9.77
N VAL A 166 13.58 7.45 -9.42
CA VAL A 166 13.68 8.91 -9.54
C VAL A 166 14.84 9.46 -8.69
N VAL A 167 15.06 8.97 -7.48
CA VAL A 167 16.16 9.42 -6.61
C VAL A 167 17.51 9.13 -7.24
N LEU A 168 17.69 7.93 -7.81
CA LEU A 168 18.93 7.57 -8.50
C LEU A 168 19.22 8.51 -9.67
N ARG A 169 18.20 8.80 -10.49
CA ARG A 169 18.32 9.73 -11.63
C ARG A 169 18.55 11.18 -11.19
N LEU A 170 17.91 11.60 -10.09
CA LEU A 170 18.17 12.93 -9.52
C LEU A 170 19.63 13.05 -9.09
N TRP A 171 20.20 12.02 -8.45
CA TRP A 171 21.59 12.01 -8.03
C TRP A 171 22.61 11.80 -9.16
N GLU A 172 22.20 11.39 -10.36
CA GLU A 172 23.09 11.39 -11.53
C GLU A 172 23.46 12.82 -11.97
N ASN A 173 22.58 13.80 -11.72
CA ASN A 173 22.86 15.18 -12.03
C ASN A 173 23.86 15.79 -11.00
N PRO A 174 25.03 16.30 -11.43
CA PRO A 174 25.98 16.98 -10.55
C PRO A 174 25.38 18.16 -9.77
N ASP A 175 24.43 18.87 -10.36
CA ASP A 175 23.79 20.05 -9.74
C ASP A 175 22.93 19.66 -8.53
N ASN A 176 22.50 18.40 -8.45
CA ASN A 176 21.71 17.88 -7.33
C ASN A 176 22.56 17.33 -6.18
N LYS A 177 23.89 17.56 -6.20
CA LYS A 177 24.80 17.12 -5.12
C LYS A 177 24.85 18.08 -3.94
N VAL A 178 24.24 19.26 -4.07
CA VAL A 178 24.19 20.29 -3.04
C VAL A 178 22.76 20.78 -2.83
N CYS A 179 22.43 21.17 -1.61
CA CYS A 179 21.15 21.77 -1.26
C CYS A 179 20.97 23.09 -2.02
N GLY A 180 19.82 23.25 -2.68
CA GLY A 180 19.47 24.47 -3.43
C GLY A 180 19.40 25.73 -2.56
N ASP A 181 19.12 25.59 -1.26
CA ASP A 181 18.99 26.73 -0.35
C ASP A 181 20.31 27.07 0.38
N CYS A 182 20.97 26.09 0.99
CA CYS A 182 22.12 26.32 1.87
C CYS A 182 23.45 25.77 1.35
N GLY A 183 23.47 25.11 0.19
CA GLY A 183 24.67 24.51 -0.39
C GLY A 183 25.23 23.29 0.34
N SER A 184 24.57 22.79 1.40
CA SER A 184 25.00 21.57 2.09
C SER A 184 25.02 20.37 1.14
N ALA A 185 26.08 19.56 1.22
CA ALA A 185 26.25 18.40 0.37
C ALA A 185 25.19 17.31 0.63
N ASN A 186 24.92 16.50 -0.40
CA ASN A 186 24.04 15.33 -0.37
C ASN A 186 22.65 15.60 0.25
N PRO A 187 21.85 16.50 -0.35
CA PRO A 187 20.48 16.74 0.09
C PRO A 187 19.63 15.46 0.02
N GLU A 188 18.81 15.23 1.05
CA GLU A 188 17.97 14.03 1.20
C GLU A 188 16.56 14.21 0.63
N TRP A 189 16.14 15.44 0.33
CA TRP A 189 14.79 15.76 -0.13
C TRP A 189 14.81 16.39 -1.53
N ALA A 190 13.75 16.15 -2.29
CA ALA A 190 13.52 16.79 -3.57
C ALA A 190 12.10 17.37 -3.60
N SER A 191 11.99 18.64 -3.96
CA SER A 191 10.71 19.29 -4.22
C SER A 191 10.38 19.18 -5.69
N VAL A 192 9.35 18.38 -6.02
CA VAL A 192 8.87 18.26 -7.41
C VAL A 192 8.32 19.58 -7.93
N ASN A 193 7.65 20.35 -7.06
CA ASN A 193 7.02 21.61 -7.46
C ASN A 193 8.05 22.71 -7.75
N LEU A 194 9.17 22.72 -7.00
CA LEU A 194 10.21 23.71 -7.14
C LEU A 194 11.36 23.23 -8.05
N LEU A 195 11.33 21.97 -8.48
CA LEU A 195 12.36 21.33 -9.30
C LEU A 195 13.78 21.43 -8.70
N LEU A 196 13.89 21.32 -7.37
CA LEU A 196 15.16 21.45 -6.65
C LEU A 196 15.29 20.44 -5.50
N VAL A 197 16.54 20.14 -5.14
CA VAL A 197 16.88 19.28 -3.99
C VAL A 197 17.28 20.10 -2.77
N ILE A 198 16.79 19.72 -1.59
CA ILE A 198 17.06 20.41 -0.32
C ILE A 198 17.46 19.45 0.79
N CYS A 199 18.23 19.94 1.76
CA CYS A 199 18.53 19.16 2.96
C CYS A 199 17.32 19.13 3.91
N GLN A 200 17.28 18.14 4.80
CA GLN A 200 16.24 17.98 5.82
C GLN A 200 16.01 19.26 6.64
N ALA A 201 17.07 20.02 6.92
CA ALA A 201 16.96 21.27 7.68
C ALA A 201 16.17 22.34 6.91
N CYS A 202 16.49 22.57 5.63
CA CYS A 202 15.78 23.52 4.76
C CYS A 202 14.36 23.05 4.40
N ALA A 203 14.11 21.73 4.34
CA ALA A 203 12.77 21.19 4.14
C ALA A 203 11.84 21.43 5.35
N GLY A 204 12.41 21.46 6.55
CA GLY A 204 11.68 21.65 7.81
C GLY A 204 11.47 23.11 8.21
N THR A 205 12.12 24.07 7.55
CA THR A 205 11.91 25.51 7.77
C THR A 205 10.67 25.98 7.03
N VAL A 206 9.50 25.68 7.59
CA VAL A 206 8.29 26.44 7.27
C VAL A 206 8.34 27.70 8.13
N THR A 207 8.78 28.81 7.54
CA THR A 207 8.50 30.16 8.06
C THR A 207 7.11 30.59 7.64
#